data_AF-A0A7C5CTA6-F1
#
_entry.id   AF-A0A7C5CTA6-F1
#
_cell.length_a   1.000
_cell.length_b   1.000
_cell.length_c   1.000
_cell.angle_alpha   90.00
_cell.angle_beta   90.00
_cell.angle_gamma   90.00
#
_symmetry.space_group_name_H-M   'P 1'
#
loop_
_entity.id
_entity.type
_entity.pdbx_description
1 polymer ?
#
loop_
_entity_poly.entity_id
_entity_poly.type
_entity_poly.pdbx_seq_one_letter_code
_entity_poly.pdbx_strand_id
1 'polypeptide(L)'
;MEFVELFYKRAVIFWKGFLGVFILTYIAMLLSYFFIKLPIKLPSEIRLYLIGGEMFLGIIVFFLSYFVKKQYIPTSIHEPYWSYKAMKGYFWPYAIASAPFLFAGIFYLIFADLISLSVGFFISFFVVFYQKPKKDDIIY
;
A
#
# COMPACT_ATOMS: atom_id res chain seq x y z
N MET A 1 -23.19 -18.44 -7.95
CA MET A 1 -22.02 -18.89 -7.17
C MET A 1 -20.71 -18.78 -7.93
N GLU A 2 -20.60 -19.36 -9.12
CA GLU A 2 -19.38 -19.34 -9.93
C GLU A 2 -18.83 -17.93 -10.23
N PHE A 3 -19.70 -16.95 -10.54
CA PHE A 3 -19.28 -15.56 -10.80
C PHE A 3 -18.65 -14.85 -9.60
N VAL A 4 -19.16 -15.08 -8.39
CA VAL A 4 -18.60 -14.49 -7.15
C VAL A 4 -17.26 -15.13 -6.82
N GLU A 5 -17.15 -16.44 -7.00
CA GLU A 5 -15.89 -17.16 -6.80
C GLU A 5 -14.83 -16.72 -7.81
N LEU A 6 -15.21 -16.56 -9.08
CA LEU A 6 -14.35 -16.03 -10.13
C LEU A 6 -13.89 -14.60 -9.80
N PHE A 7 -14.80 -13.74 -9.32
CA PHE A 7 -14.45 -12.38 -8.90
C PHE A 7 -13.47 -12.40 -7.73
N TYR A 8 -13.72 -13.21 -6.69
CA TYR A 8 -12.79 -13.35 -5.55
C TYR A 8 -11.39 -13.79 -6.01
N LYS A 9 -11.31 -14.79 -6.91
CA LYS A 9 -10.03 -15.22 -7.51
C LYS A 9 -9.33 -14.04 -8.20
N ARG A 10 -10.05 -13.24 -8.98
CA ARG A 10 -9.52 -12.04 -9.66
C ARG A 10 -9.08 -10.96 -8.67
N ALA A 11 -9.84 -10.71 -7.60
CA ALA A 11 -9.47 -9.76 -6.56
C ALA A 11 -8.17 -10.19 -5.85
N VAL A 12 -8.00 -11.49 -5.59
CA VAL A 12 -6.74 -12.03 -5.03
C VAL A 12 -5.57 -11.87 -6.00
N ILE A 13 -5.79 -12.12 -7.30
CA ILE A 13 -4.77 -11.87 -8.34
C ILE A 13 -4.39 -10.39 -8.37
N PHE A 14 -5.38 -9.49 -8.31
CA PHE A 14 -5.15 -8.05 -8.25
C PHE A 14 -4.34 -7.64 -7.01
N TRP A 15 -4.68 -8.15 -5.83
CA TRP A 15 -3.91 -7.92 -4.60
C TRP A 15 -2.45 -8.39 -4.72
N LYS A 16 -2.23 -9.61 -5.24
CA LYS A 16 -0.88 -10.13 -5.50
C LYS A 16 -0.14 -9.28 -6.53
N GLY A 17 -0.81 -8.85 -7.60
CA GLY A 17 -0.24 -7.97 -8.63
C GLY A 17 0.16 -6.62 -8.06
N PHE A 18 -0.68 -6.02 -7.21
CA PHE A 18 -0.39 -4.77 -6.54
C PHE A 18 0.84 -4.91 -5.62
N LEU A 19 0.89 -5.95 -4.79
CA LEU A 19 2.07 -6.25 -3.97
C LEU A 19 3.32 -6.49 -4.84
N GLY A 20 3.18 -7.17 -5.98
CA GLY A 20 4.26 -7.38 -6.93
C GLY A 20 4.83 -6.08 -7.49
N VAL A 21 3.97 -5.19 -8.00
CA VAL A 21 4.37 -3.85 -8.48
C VAL A 21 5.03 -3.05 -7.37
N PHE A 22 4.48 -3.14 -6.15
CA PHE A 22 4.99 -2.45 -4.98
C PHE A 22 6.42 -2.91 -4.60
N ILE A 23 6.64 -4.23 -4.55
CA ILE A 23 7.97 -4.82 -4.31
C ILE A 23 8.94 -4.46 -5.44
N LEU A 24 8.53 -4.54 -6.71
CA LEU A 24 9.38 -4.20 -7.84
C LEU A 24 9.79 -2.73 -7.82
N THR A 25 8.89 -1.84 -7.41
CA THR A 25 9.18 -0.41 -7.25
C THR A 25 10.22 -0.18 -6.15
N TYR A 26 10.11 -0.88 -5.02
CA TYR A 26 11.13 -0.84 -3.96
C TYR A 26 12.49 -1.34 -4.45
N ILE A 27 12.54 -2.47 -5.16
CA ILE A 27 13.79 -2.98 -5.74
C ILE A 27 14.38 -1.97 -6.74
N ALA A 28 13.56 -1.36 -7.58
CA ALA A 28 14.00 -0.34 -8.51
C ALA A 28 14.60 0.89 -7.78
N MET A 29 14.01 1.33 -6.67
CA MET A 29 14.57 2.39 -5.83
C MET A 29 15.87 1.97 -5.16
N LEU A 30 16.00 0.73 -4.66
CA LEU A 30 17.27 0.24 -4.12
C LEU A 30 18.37 0.23 -5.19
N LEU A 31 18.05 -0.20 -6.41
CA LEU A 31 19.01 -0.19 -7.51
C LEU A 31 19.39 1.23 -7.93
N SER A 32 18.47 2.20 -7.82
CA SER A 32 18.79 3.60 -8.11
C SER A 32 19.85 4.19 -7.16
N TYR A 33 20.07 3.59 -5.98
CA TYR A 33 21.11 4.01 -5.04
C TYR A 33 22.50 4.01 -5.67
N PHE A 34 22.78 3.03 -6.54
CA PHE A 34 24.08 2.91 -7.21
C PHE A 34 24.30 4.01 -8.27
N PHE A 35 23.22 4.65 -8.73
CA PHE A 35 23.27 5.71 -9.74
C PHE A 35 23.14 7.10 -9.12
N ILE A 36 22.36 7.24 -8.04
CA ILE A 36 22.15 8.50 -7.33
C ILE A 36 23.34 8.76 -6.40
N LYS A 37 24.34 9.47 -6.93
CA LYS A 37 25.52 9.94 -6.17
C LYS A 37 25.19 11.15 -5.29
N LEU A 38 24.26 11.03 -4.34
CA LEU A 38 23.96 12.09 -3.38
C LEU A 38 24.60 11.77 -2.03
N PRO A 39 25.70 12.44 -1.63
CA PRO A 39 26.46 12.12 -0.44
C PRO A 39 25.94 12.89 0.79
N ILE A 40 24.63 13.04 0.95
CA ILE A 40 24.07 13.74 2.10
C ILE A 40 23.74 12.69 3.16
N LYS A 41 24.73 12.39 4.02
CA LYS A 41 24.42 11.70 5.27
C LYS A 41 23.54 12.62 6.10
N LEU A 42 22.24 12.33 6.10
CA LEU A 42 21.28 12.98 6.99
C LEU A 42 21.77 12.87 8.44
N PRO A 43 21.78 13.98 9.20
CA PRO A 43 21.98 13.94 10.64
C PRO A 43 21.03 12.94 11.30
N SER A 44 21.50 12.27 12.34
CA SER A 44 20.75 11.22 13.06
C SER A 44 19.39 11.72 13.54
N GLU A 45 19.32 12.97 14.00
CA GLU A 45 18.13 13.59 14.54
C GLU A 45 17.05 13.72 13.46
N ILE A 46 17.44 14.20 12.27
CA ILE A 46 16.51 14.38 11.15
C ILE A 46 16.02 13.02 10.65
N ARG A 47 16.90 12.02 10.58
CA ARG A 47 16.49 10.65 10.24
C ARG A 47 15.47 10.10 11.24
N LEU A 48 15.67 10.31 12.53
CA LEU A 48 14.72 9.89 13.56
C LEU A 48 13.35 10.57 13.40
N TYR A 49 13.32 11.86 13.08
CA TYR A 49 12.06 12.55 12.79
C TYR A 49 11.38 12.02 11.53
N LEU A 50 12.13 11.70 10.47
CA LEU A 50 11.59 11.09 9.26
C LEU A 50 10.95 9.72 9.55
N ILE A 51 11.68 8.84 10.24
CA ILE A 51 11.19 7.52 10.65
C ILE A 51 9.95 7.67 11.55
N GLY A 52 9.98 8.59 12.52
CA GLY A 52 8.84 8.90 13.38
C GLY A 52 7.62 9.37 12.59
N GLY A 53 7.84 10.24 11.60
CA GLY A 53 6.81 10.72 10.67
C GLY A 53 6.22 9.60 9.81
N GLU A 54 7.05 8.69 9.29
CA GLU A 54 6.61 7.52 8.52
C GLU A 54 5.78 6.56 9.37
N MET A 55 6.19 6.29 10.61
CA MET A 55 5.42 5.48 11.56
C MET A 55 4.08 6.12 11.88
N PHE A 56 4.06 7.43 12.17
CA PHE A 56 2.83 8.17 12.45
C PHE A 56 1.89 8.18 11.24
N LEU A 57 2.44 8.44 10.05
CA LEU A 57 1.69 8.37 8.80
C LEU A 57 1.14 6.95 8.58
N GLY A 58 1.94 5.92 8.86
CA GLY A 58 1.56 4.52 8.83
C GLY A 58 0.33 4.20 9.68
N ILE A 59 0.26 4.74 10.90
CA ILE A 59 -0.91 4.61 11.77
C ILE A 59 -2.13 5.28 11.13
N ILE A 60 -1.97 6.51 10.63
CA ILE A 60 -3.06 7.25 9.98
C ILE A 60 -3.60 6.49 8.77
N VAL A 61 -2.72 6.03 7.87
CA VAL A 61 -3.15 5.31 6.66
C VAL A 61 -3.66 3.92 6.96
N PHE A 62 -3.22 3.27 8.03
CA PHE A 62 -3.84 2.03 8.48
C PHE A 62 -5.32 2.24 8.80
N PHE A 63 -5.65 3.22 9.64
CA PHE A 63 -7.04 3.53 9.98
C PHE A 63 -7.82 4.01 8.75
N LEU A 64 -7.26 4.93 7.97
CA LEU A 64 -7.92 5.48 6.79
C LEU A 64 -8.22 4.37 5.77
N SER A 65 -7.24 3.52 5.43
CA SER A 65 -7.44 2.39 4.51
C SER A 65 -8.49 1.41 5.02
N TYR A 66 -8.51 1.14 6.33
CA TYR A 66 -9.52 0.29 6.97
C TYR A 66 -10.93 0.88 6.83
N PHE A 67 -11.11 2.16 7.16
CA PHE A 67 -12.42 2.82 7.07
C PHE A 67 -12.90 2.95 5.62
N VAL A 68 -11.99 3.29 4.68
CA VAL A 68 -12.31 3.32 3.25
C VAL A 68 -12.73 1.93 2.77
N LYS A 69 -12.03 0.87 3.16
CA LYS A 69 -12.44 -0.50 2.81
C LYS A 69 -13.87 -0.79 3.31
N LYS A 70 -14.14 -0.46 4.58
CA LYS A 70 -15.44 -0.68 5.22
C LYS A 70 -16.59 0.11 4.57
N GLN A 71 -16.31 1.24 3.90
CA GLN A 71 -17.31 2.02 3.20
C GLN A 71 -17.81 1.33 1.92
N TYR A 72 -16.94 0.56 1.26
CA TYR A 72 -17.28 -0.12 0.01
C TYR A 72 -17.61 -1.60 0.22
N ILE A 73 -17.06 -2.22 1.26
CA ILE A 73 -17.14 -3.66 1.53
C ILE A 73 -17.75 -3.89 2.93
N PRO A 74 -18.70 -4.84 3.08
CA PRO A 74 -19.15 -5.78 2.06
C PRO A 74 -20.11 -5.17 1.02
N THR A 75 -20.15 -5.74 -0.18
CA THR A 75 -21.09 -5.36 -1.26
C THR A 75 -22.04 -6.53 -1.57
N SER A 76 -23.34 -6.27 -1.76
CA SER A 76 -24.28 -7.32 -2.24
C SER A 76 -24.25 -7.45 -3.76
N ILE A 77 -24.39 -8.68 -4.28
CA ILE A 77 -24.51 -8.94 -5.72
C ILE A 77 -25.79 -8.36 -6.34
N HIS A 78 -26.78 -8.03 -5.50
CA HIS A 78 -28.03 -7.42 -5.94
C HIS A 78 -27.89 -5.92 -6.20
N GLU A 79 -26.78 -5.29 -5.77
CA GLU A 79 -26.52 -3.88 -6.04
C GLU A 79 -26.10 -3.66 -7.50
N PRO A 80 -26.55 -2.56 -8.14
CA PRO A 80 -26.08 -2.20 -9.46
C PRO A 80 -24.57 -1.91 -9.43
N TYR A 81 -23.84 -2.44 -10.43
CA TYR A 81 -22.39 -2.30 -10.53
C TYR A 81 -21.61 -2.80 -9.30
N TRP A 82 -22.13 -3.81 -8.59
CA TRP A 82 -21.51 -4.37 -7.38
C TRP A 82 -20.02 -4.71 -7.56
N SER A 83 -19.65 -5.26 -8.72
CA SER A 83 -18.27 -5.68 -9.02
C SER A 83 -17.31 -4.49 -9.08
N TYR A 84 -17.76 -3.36 -9.64
CA TYR A 84 -17.00 -2.13 -9.69
C TYR A 84 -16.87 -1.47 -8.30
N LYS A 85 -17.95 -1.47 -7.51
CA LYS A 85 -17.95 -0.98 -6.14
C LYS A 85 -16.99 -1.80 -5.25
N ALA A 86 -17.06 -3.13 -5.34
CA ALA A 86 -16.15 -4.02 -4.63
C ALA A 86 -14.69 -3.78 -5.05
N MET A 87 -14.42 -3.59 -6.36
CA MET A 87 -13.07 -3.30 -6.84
C MET A 87 -12.52 -1.97 -6.29
N LYS A 88 -13.35 -0.92 -6.18
CA LYS A 88 -12.98 0.33 -5.49
C LYS A 88 -12.62 0.09 -4.03
N GLY A 89 -13.37 -0.80 -3.37
CA GLY A 89 -13.12 -1.25 -2.01
C GLY A 89 -11.79 -2.00 -1.81
N TYR A 90 -11.12 -2.43 -2.87
CA TYR A 90 -9.75 -2.95 -2.81
C TYR A 90 -8.72 -1.92 -3.26
N PHE A 91 -8.96 -1.26 -4.39
CA PHE A 91 -8.01 -0.32 -5.00
C PHE A 91 -7.65 0.84 -4.06
N TRP A 92 -8.66 1.53 -3.51
CA TRP A 92 -8.40 2.72 -2.68
C TRP A 92 -7.67 2.41 -1.38
N PRO A 93 -8.04 1.37 -0.61
CA PRO A 93 -7.26 0.98 0.56
C PRO A 93 -5.81 0.65 0.24
N TYR A 94 -5.52 -0.01 -0.89
CA TYR A 94 -4.14 -0.31 -1.28
C TYR A 94 -3.35 0.94 -1.63
N ALA A 95 -3.95 1.86 -2.40
CA ALA A 95 -3.32 3.14 -2.75
C ALA A 95 -3.05 4.01 -1.51
N ILE A 96 -4.02 4.10 -0.58
CA ILE A 96 -3.84 4.84 0.68
C ILE A 96 -2.74 4.19 1.52
N ALA A 97 -2.75 2.86 1.63
CA ALA A 97 -1.73 2.11 2.38
C ALA A 97 -0.32 2.27 1.80
N SER A 98 -0.18 2.59 0.50
CA SER A 98 1.13 2.86 -0.12
C SER A 98 1.72 4.24 0.18
N ALA A 99 0.98 5.15 0.83
CA ALA A 99 1.45 6.52 1.02
C ALA A 99 2.73 6.65 1.87
N PRO A 100 2.95 5.90 2.98
CA PRO A 100 4.22 5.91 3.70
C PRO A 100 5.42 5.59 2.81
N PHE A 101 5.31 4.58 1.95
CA PHE A 101 6.37 4.27 1.00
C PHE A 101 6.56 5.32 -0.08
N LEU A 102 5.48 5.90 -0.61
CA LEU A 102 5.58 7.02 -1.57
C LEU A 102 6.29 8.22 -0.94
N PHE A 103 5.93 8.55 0.31
CA PHE A 103 6.58 9.61 1.07
C PHE A 103 8.07 9.32 1.25
N ALA A 104 8.42 8.15 1.79
CA ALA A 104 9.81 7.74 1.97
C ALA A 104 10.58 7.70 0.64
N GLY A 105 9.94 7.28 -0.45
CA GLY A 105 10.51 7.27 -1.79
C GLY A 105 10.89 8.66 -2.30
N ILE A 106 10.05 9.66 -2.06
CA ILE A 106 10.36 11.06 -2.40
C ILE A 106 11.58 11.55 -1.61
N PHE A 107 11.61 11.30 -0.30
CA PHE A 107 12.76 11.68 0.54
C PHE A 107 14.04 10.96 0.12
N TYR A 108 13.93 9.68 -0.19
CA TYR A 108 15.03 8.89 -0.69
C TYR A 108 15.61 9.44 -2.00
N LEU A 109 14.78 9.89 -2.94
CA LEU A 109 15.27 10.50 -4.18
C LEU A 109 16.04 11.82 -3.93
N ILE A 110 15.78 12.52 -2.82
CA ILE A 110 16.42 13.79 -2.47
C ILE A 110 17.67 13.58 -1.61
N PHE A 111 17.63 12.64 -0.65
CA PHE A 111 18.67 12.49 0.37
C PHE A 111 19.36 11.13 0.39
N ALA A 112 18.96 10.20 -0.48
CA ALA A 112 19.48 8.84 -0.58
C ALA A 112 19.46 8.05 0.74
N ASP A 113 18.48 8.31 1.63
CA ASP A 113 18.37 7.61 2.91
C ASP A 113 17.65 6.25 2.76
N LEU A 114 18.44 5.19 2.67
CA LEU A 114 17.94 3.82 2.51
C LEU A 114 17.12 3.33 3.71
N ILE A 115 17.38 3.85 4.91
CA ILE A 115 16.70 3.42 6.13
C ILE A 115 15.25 3.91 6.10
N SER A 116 15.03 5.21 5.87
CA SER A 116 13.70 5.80 5.67
C SER A 116 12.95 5.09 4.55
N LEU A 117 13.58 4.88 3.38
CA LEU A 117 12.97 4.11 2.28
C LEU A 117 12.47 2.72 2.73
N SER A 118 13.31 1.99 3.46
CA SER A 118 13.00 0.64 3.94
C SER A 118 11.85 0.65 4.94
N VAL A 119 11.87 1.60 5.89
CA VAL A 119 10.82 1.74 6.91
C VAL A 119 9.47 2.05 6.24
N GLY A 120 9.42 3.06 5.38
CA GLY A 120 8.21 3.39 4.61
C GLY A 120 7.69 2.20 3.79
N PHE A 121 8.60 1.46 3.13
CA PHE A 121 8.25 0.24 2.40
C PHE A 121 7.60 -0.81 3.29
N PHE A 122 8.23 -1.18 4.42
CA PHE A 122 7.71 -2.24 5.29
C PHE A 122 6.37 -1.86 5.92
N ILE A 123 6.22 -0.62 6.37
CA ILE A 123 4.94 -0.12 6.89
C ILE A 123 3.85 -0.29 5.85
N SER A 124 4.04 0.27 4.65
CA SER A 124 3.07 0.16 3.57
C SER A 124 2.81 -1.28 3.13
N PHE A 125 3.85 -2.10 3.04
CA PHE A 125 3.74 -3.52 2.69
C PHE A 125 2.84 -4.26 3.67
N PHE A 126 3.04 -4.09 4.98
CA PHE A 126 2.22 -4.76 5.99
C PHE A 126 0.78 -4.27 5.96
N VAL A 127 0.54 -2.99 5.75
CA VAL A 127 -0.83 -2.46 5.65
C VAL A 127 -1.53 -3.01 4.39
N VAL A 128 -0.90 -2.98 3.21
CA VAL A 128 -1.47 -3.57 1.99
C VAL A 128 -1.69 -5.07 2.14
N PHE A 129 -0.75 -5.77 2.78
CA PHE A 129 -0.87 -7.21 3.05
C PHE A 129 -2.08 -7.51 3.94
N TYR A 130 -2.30 -6.70 4.99
CA TYR A 130 -3.45 -6.83 5.88
C TYR A 130 -4.80 -6.62 5.15
N GLN A 131 -4.81 -5.77 4.12
CA GLN A 131 -6.03 -5.46 3.35
C GLN A 131 -6.45 -6.55 2.35
N LYS A 132 -5.84 -7.74 2.39
CA LYS A 132 -6.14 -8.89 1.52
C LYS A 132 -7.66 -9.12 1.32
N PRO A 133 -8.12 -9.47 0.10
CA PRO A 133 -9.51 -9.81 -0.16
C PRO A 133 -9.97 -11.03 0.65
N LYS A 134 -11.21 -10.99 1.13
CA LYS A 134 -11.88 -12.09 1.84
C LYS A 134 -13.08 -12.58 1.02
N LYS A 135 -13.49 -13.83 1.25
CA LYS A 135 -14.67 -14.38 0.57
C LYS A 135 -15.96 -13.66 0.97
N ASP A 136 -16.03 -13.24 2.24
CA ASP A 136 -17.19 -12.58 2.82
C ASP A 136 -17.30 -11.10 2.47
N ASP A 137 -16.34 -10.57 1.69
CA ASP A 137 -16.37 -9.19 1.18
C ASP A 137 -17.53 -9.00 0.15
N ILE A 138 -18.10 -10.10 -0.37
CA ILE A 138 -19.26 -10.09 -1.28
C ILE A 138 -20.37 -10.92 -0.65
N ILE A 139 -21.52 -10.29 -0.47
CA ILE A 139 -22.71 -10.92 0.11
C ILE A 139 -23.67 -11.27 -1.03
N TYR A 140 -24.37 -12.40 -0.88
CA TYR A 140 -25.51 -12.73 -1.73
C TYR A 140 -26.68 -11.85 -1.32
#